data_AF-A0A2E0QW29-F1
#
_entry.id   AF-A0A2E0QW29-F1
#
_cell.length_a   1.000
_cell.length_b   1.000
_cell.length_c   1.000
_cell.angle_alpha   90.00
_cell.angle_beta   90.00
_cell.angle_gamma   90.00
#
_symmetry.space_group_name_H-M   'P 1'
#
loop_
_entity.id
_entity.type
_entity.pdbx_description
1 polymer ?
#
loop_
_entity_poly.entity_id
_entity_poly.type
_entity_poly.pdbx_seq_one_letter_code
_entity_poly.pdbx_strand_id
1 'polypeptide(L)'
;MDNPLPILKRAGLFCFAIFLAGCEKPQLVSEKNEEREPELETVAPKTPDSPYVKIREGVIGQTFATLTLGAQVFSTVEVLDITDEEIVIRHAGGEELVPWSDVPNEVRERWGYDPAAGVADYKPPKEDKSLLSKLIPKKEEEELPDPSVAPATKRNEREIAQQVAVLRQRMDAQLTGIRTMESDLAQQSRTLYALRSQLQTIRTQQSNQRTNGVRVERIGGETSVVNRSQQAQELEKQIRAAEPLVAQLTNALNSARQEYQKLQGEVDALLRE
;
A
#
# COMPACT_ATOMS: atom_id res chain seq x y z
N MET A 1 -5.92 -29.91 58.21
CA MET A 1 -5.40 -29.86 56.83
C MET A 1 -5.85 -28.53 56.27
N ASP A 2 -5.01 -27.52 56.46
CA ASP A 2 -5.32 -26.13 56.19
C ASP A 2 -4.94 -25.80 54.75
N ASN A 3 -5.95 -25.52 53.93
CA ASN A 3 -5.77 -25.05 52.56
C ASN A 3 -5.66 -23.52 52.57
N PRO A 4 -4.51 -22.91 52.21
CA PRO A 4 -4.42 -21.47 52.04
C PRO A 4 -5.09 -21.05 50.72
N LEU A 5 -5.98 -20.06 50.82
CA LEU A 5 -6.66 -19.41 49.69
C LEU A 5 -5.66 -18.64 48.81
N PRO A 6 -5.91 -18.54 47.49
CA PRO A 6 -5.03 -17.82 46.57
C PRO A 6 -5.18 -16.29 46.72
N ILE A 7 -4.03 -15.64 46.90
CA ILE A 7 -3.86 -14.20 46.98
C ILE A 7 -4.20 -13.58 45.61
N LEU A 8 -5.28 -12.80 45.57
CA LEU A 8 -5.69 -11.96 44.45
C LEU A 8 -4.57 -10.92 44.16
N LYS A 9 -3.82 -11.11 43.07
CA LYS A 9 -2.87 -10.10 42.56
C LYS A 9 -3.67 -8.97 41.91
N ARG A 10 -3.61 -7.79 42.53
CA ARG A 10 -4.14 -6.53 42.00
C ARG A 10 -3.50 -6.22 40.65
N ALA A 11 -4.31 -6.20 39.60
CA ALA A 11 -3.92 -5.66 38.30
C ALA A 11 -3.75 -4.14 38.44
N GLY A 12 -2.50 -3.67 38.36
CA GLY A 12 -2.17 -2.26 38.29
C GLY A 12 -2.57 -1.73 36.92
N LEU A 13 -3.57 -0.85 36.90
CA LEU A 13 -3.98 -0.06 35.75
C LEU A 13 -2.90 1.00 35.47
N PHE A 14 -1.96 0.71 34.57
CA PHE A 14 -0.99 1.69 34.11
C PHE A 14 -1.62 2.56 33.01
N CYS A 15 -2.05 3.77 33.37
CA CYS A 15 -2.36 4.82 32.40
C CYS A 15 -1.06 5.34 31.80
N PHE A 16 -0.79 4.99 30.54
CA PHE A 16 0.24 5.65 29.74
C PHE A 16 -0.26 7.03 29.32
N ALA A 17 0.16 8.07 30.04
CA ALA A 17 0.06 9.44 29.58
C ALA A 17 1.13 9.67 28.51
N ILE A 18 0.73 9.68 27.24
CA ILE A 18 1.61 10.05 26.12
C ILE A 18 1.76 11.56 26.14
N PHE A 19 2.91 12.03 26.63
CA PHE A 19 3.32 13.44 26.63
C PHE A 19 3.96 13.75 25.26
N LEU A 20 3.17 14.27 24.32
CA LEU A 20 3.69 14.83 23.06
C LEU A 20 4.19 16.26 23.30
N ALA A 21 5.39 16.38 23.86
CA ALA A 21 6.12 17.64 23.92
C ALA A 21 7.37 17.52 23.03
N GLY A 22 7.31 18.15 21.86
CA GLY A 22 8.40 18.16 20.89
C GLY A 22 8.05 18.96 19.64
N CYS A 23 7.64 20.23 19.81
CA CYS A 23 7.61 21.19 18.71
C CYS A 23 9.04 21.60 18.36
N GLU A 24 9.77 20.74 17.67
CA GLU A 24 11.02 21.11 17.02
C GLU A 24 10.65 21.72 15.65
N LYS A 25 11.02 22.99 15.45
CA LYS A 25 10.74 23.71 14.20
C LYS A 25 11.48 23.00 13.06
N PRO A 26 10.78 22.53 12.01
CA PRO A 26 11.44 21.89 10.88
C PRO A 26 12.35 22.90 10.19
N GLN A 27 13.64 22.61 10.16
CA GLN A 27 14.60 23.32 9.33
C GLN A 27 14.35 22.89 7.88
N LEU A 28 14.08 23.87 7.01
CA LEU A 28 14.10 23.72 5.57
C LEU A 28 15.53 23.37 5.14
N VAL A 29 15.76 22.11 4.81
CA VAL A 29 16.96 21.66 4.10
C VAL A 29 16.76 22.04 2.64
N SER A 30 17.25 23.21 2.24
CA SER A 30 17.42 23.56 0.83
C SER A 30 18.65 22.82 0.30
N GLU A 31 18.49 21.57 -0.13
CA GLU A 31 19.51 20.88 -0.90
C GLU A 31 19.58 21.50 -2.30
N LYS A 32 20.65 22.27 -2.49
CA LYS A 32 21.06 22.85 -3.74
C LYS A 32 21.64 21.72 -4.60
N ASN A 33 20.77 21.00 -5.30
CA ASN A 33 21.19 19.93 -6.20
C ASN A 33 21.68 20.55 -7.52
N GLU A 34 22.99 20.42 -7.76
CA GLU A 34 23.66 20.81 -9.00
C GLU A 34 23.15 19.94 -10.16
N GLU A 35 22.56 20.63 -11.14
CA GLU A 35 22.59 20.38 -12.58
C GLU A 35 22.98 18.96 -13.03
N ARG A 36 21.97 18.10 -13.19
CA ARG A 36 22.03 16.99 -14.13
C ARG A 36 20.91 17.20 -15.13
N GLU A 37 21.24 17.77 -16.29
CA GLU A 37 20.31 17.92 -17.41
C GLU A 37 19.84 16.52 -17.88
N PRO A 38 18.55 16.18 -17.77
CA PRO A 38 18.01 15.05 -18.49
C PRO A 38 17.74 15.49 -19.94
N GLU A 39 18.17 14.67 -20.89
CA GLU A 39 17.79 14.78 -22.30
C GLU A 39 16.26 14.68 -22.39
N LEU A 40 15.60 15.83 -22.54
CA LEU A 40 14.17 15.95 -22.74
C LEU A 40 13.81 15.39 -24.11
N GLU A 41 13.25 14.18 -24.11
CA GLU A 41 12.43 13.71 -25.23
C GLU A 41 11.28 14.72 -25.41
N THR A 42 11.35 15.48 -26.51
CA THR A 42 10.38 16.52 -26.84
C THR A 42 9.04 15.89 -27.20
N VAL A 43 8.23 15.61 -26.19
CA VAL A 43 6.81 15.28 -26.33
C VAL A 43 6.11 16.50 -26.94
N ALA A 44 5.35 16.26 -28.01
CA ALA A 44 4.67 17.28 -28.80
C ALA A 44 3.89 18.28 -27.93
N PRO A 45 3.82 19.58 -28.32
CA PRO A 45 3.13 20.61 -27.55
C PRO A 45 1.63 20.26 -27.42
N LYS A 46 1.24 19.85 -26.21
CA LYS A 46 -0.17 19.69 -25.84
C LYS A 46 -0.85 21.05 -25.90
N THR A 47 -2.02 21.09 -26.53
CA THR A 47 -2.84 22.28 -26.74
C THR A 47 -3.03 23.09 -25.45
N PRO A 48 -2.73 24.40 -25.44
CA PRO A 48 -2.61 25.22 -24.22
C PRO A 48 -3.92 25.53 -23.46
N ASP A 49 -5.08 25.06 -23.92
CA ASP A 49 -6.38 25.43 -23.35
C ASP A 49 -7.03 24.33 -22.49
N SER A 50 -6.31 23.27 -22.15
CA SER A 50 -6.85 22.25 -21.25
C SER A 50 -6.91 22.79 -19.81
N PRO A 51 -8.10 22.81 -19.16
CA PRO A 51 -8.24 23.30 -17.78
C PRO A 51 -7.38 22.52 -16.78
N TYR A 52 -6.90 21.33 -17.17
CA TYR A 52 -6.04 20.46 -16.38
C TYR A 52 -4.59 20.96 -16.28
N VAL A 53 -4.11 21.83 -17.17
CA VAL A 53 -2.71 22.33 -17.14
C VAL A 53 -2.46 23.14 -15.86
N LYS A 54 -3.40 24.01 -15.47
CA LYS A 54 -3.28 24.83 -14.25
C LYS A 54 -3.27 24.01 -12.97
N ILE A 55 -3.96 22.87 -12.97
CA ILE A 55 -3.99 21.94 -11.84
C ILE A 55 -2.64 21.22 -11.72
N ARG A 56 -2.10 20.75 -12.86
CA ARG A 56 -0.79 20.07 -12.90
C ARG A 56 0.32 20.96 -12.36
N GLU A 57 0.38 22.21 -12.80
CA GLU A 57 1.39 23.19 -12.34
C GLU A 57 1.32 23.49 -10.83
N GLY A 58 0.13 23.38 -10.22
CA GLY A 58 -0.05 23.64 -8.80
C GLY A 58 0.31 22.47 -7.89
N VAL A 59 0.17 21.23 -8.37
CA VAL A 59 0.32 20.01 -7.56
C VAL A 59 1.68 19.35 -7.74
N ILE A 60 2.30 19.46 -8.92
CA ILE A 60 3.65 18.93 -9.16
C ILE A 60 4.66 19.61 -8.21
N GLY A 61 5.49 18.79 -7.57
CA GLY A 61 6.47 19.20 -6.55
C GLY A 61 5.90 19.33 -5.13
N GLN A 62 4.59 19.15 -4.94
CA GLN A 62 4.04 19.11 -3.58
C GLN A 62 4.47 17.83 -2.85
N THR A 63 4.80 17.99 -1.56
CA THR A 63 5.15 16.89 -0.68
C THR A 63 4.09 16.66 0.38
N PHE A 64 3.77 15.39 0.63
CA PHE A 64 2.77 14.93 1.58
C PHE A 64 3.43 14.02 2.61
N ALA A 65 3.19 14.28 3.90
CA ALA A 65 3.68 13.42 4.98
C ALA A 65 3.10 12.00 4.85
N THR A 66 1.81 11.92 4.52
CA THR A 66 1.09 10.68 4.23
C THR A 66 0.06 10.94 3.13
N LEU A 67 -0.01 10.05 2.14
CA LEU A 67 -1.00 10.12 1.07
C LEU A 67 -1.55 8.71 0.83
N THR A 68 -2.88 8.58 0.86
CA THR A 68 -3.56 7.32 0.55
C THR A 68 -3.95 7.34 -0.91
N LEU A 69 -3.41 6.41 -1.70
CA LEU A 69 -3.77 6.21 -3.09
C LEU A 69 -4.16 4.74 -3.27
N GLY A 70 -5.38 4.50 -3.76
CA GLY A 70 -5.96 3.16 -3.82
C GLY A 70 -6.08 2.52 -2.44
N ALA A 71 -5.63 1.27 -2.35
CA ALA A 71 -5.56 0.52 -1.10
C ALA A 71 -4.24 0.73 -0.34
N GLN A 72 -3.36 1.62 -0.80
CA GLN A 72 -2.03 1.81 -0.24
C GLN A 72 -1.88 3.17 0.45
N VAL A 73 -1.18 3.18 1.58
CA VAL A 73 -0.83 4.39 2.32
C VAL A 73 0.66 4.63 2.16
N PHE A 74 0.99 5.71 1.46
CA PHE A 74 2.36 6.11 1.20
C PHE A 74 2.81 7.15 2.23
N SER A 75 4.08 7.09 2.64
CA SER A 75 4.70 8.04 3.56
C SER A 75 5.80 8.83 2.87
N THR A 76 5.85 10.15 3.11
CA THR A 76 6.81 11.08 2.47
C THR A 76 6.72 11.00 0.95
N VAL A 77 5.58 11.45 0.41
CA VAL A 77 5.26 11.38 -1.01
C VAL A 77 5.52 12.72 -1.66
N GLU A 78 6.16 12.72 -2.82
CA GLU A 78 6.31 13.88 -3.70
C GLU A 78 5.63 13.58 -5.02
N VAL A 79 4.79 14.48 -5.51
CA VAL A 79 4.16 14.33 -6.82
C VAL A 79 5.12 14.83 -7.89
N LEU A 80 5.56 13.96 -8.80
CA LEU A 80 6.53 14.29 -9.84
C LEU A 80 5.88 14.76 -11.12
N ASP A 81 4.87 14.02 -11.57
CA ASP A 81 4.14 14.33 -12.79
C ASP A 81 2.68 13.85 -12.68
N ILE A 82 1.81 14.47 -13.46
CA ILE A 82 0.41 14.13 -13.56
C ILE A 82 0.07 14.07 -15.04
N THR A 83 -0.31 12.90 -15.52
CA THR A 83 -0.84 12.70 -16.87
C THR A 83 -2.38 12.64 -16.84
N ASP A 84 -2.99 12.45 -18.01
CA ASP A 84 -4.45 12.31 -18.12
C ASP A 84 -4.94 10.95 -17.58
N GLU A 85 -4.04 9.96 -17.49
CA GLU A 85 -4.36 8.58 -17.12
C GLU A 85 -3.85 8.20 -15.72
N GLU A 86 -2.71 8.79 -15.31
CA GLU A 86 -2.00 8.38 -14.11
C GLU A 86 -1.24 9.53 -13.43
N ILE A 87 -0.79 9.27 -12.20
CA ILE A 87 0.00 10.16 -11.37
C ILE A 87 1.32 9.48 -11.06
N VAL A 88 2.43 10.19 -11.31
CA VAL A 88 3.77 9.72 -10.97
C VAL A 88 4.13 10.30 -9.61
N ILE A 89 4.35 9.43 -8.63
CA ILE A 89 4.77 9.81 -7.29
C ILE A 89 6.13 9.24 -6.94
N ARG A 90 6.89 9.97 -6.12
CA ARG A 90 8.12 9.50 -5.48
C ARG A 90 7.88 9.35 -3.99
N HIS A 91 8.30 8.22 -3.44
CA HIS A 91 8.20 7.90 -2.02
C HIS A 91 9.46 7.15 -1.56
N ALA A 92 9.53 6.78 -0.27
CA ALA A 92 10.70 6.08 0.28
C ALA A 92 11.04 4.73 -0.39
N GLY A 93 10.09 4.13 -1.12
CA GLY A 93 10.26 2.87 -1.83
C GLY A 93 10.72 3.02 -3.29
N GLY A 94 10.71 4.24 -3.84
CA GLY A 94 11.00 4.50 -5.24
C GLY A 94 9.97 5.41 -5.89
N GLU A 95 9.83 5.28 -7.21
CA GLU A 95 8.83 5.96 -8.02
C GLU A 95 7.71 4.98 -8.37
N GLU A 96 6.46 5.42 -8.25
CA GLU A 96 5.28 4.61 -8.52
C GLU A 96 4.30 5.37 -9.42
N LEU A 97 3.75 4.64 -10.38
CA LEU A 97 2.74 5.09 -11.34
C LEU A 97 1.37 4.66 -10.82
N VAL A 98 0.54 5.63 -10.44
CA VAL A 98 -0.77 5.37 -9.85
C VAL A 98 -1.87 5.78 -10.82
N PRO A 99 -2.69 4.84 -11.32
CA PRO A 99 -3.81 5.17 -12.19
C PRO A 99 -4.82 6.07 -11.48
N TRP A 100 -5.40 7.03 -12.22
CA TRP A 100 -6.42 7.91 -11.65
C TRP A 100 -7.62 7.15 -11.08
N SER A 101 -7.94 5.96 -11.60
CA SER A 101 -9.00 5.07 -11.10
C SER A 101 -8.85 4.72 -9.63
N ASP A 102 -7.60 4.62 -9.16
CA ASP A 102 -7.27 4.16 -7.82
C ASP A 102 -7.15 5.34 -6.84
N VAL A 103 -7.00 6.57 -7.34
CA VAL A 103 -6.93 7.76 -6.51
C VAL A 103 -8.29 8.00 -5.85
N PRO A 104 -8.39 8.12 -4.50
CA PRO A 104 -9.66 8.34 -3.83
C PRO A 104 -10.28 9.69 -4.19
N ASN A 105 -11.62 9.75 -4.21
CA ASN A 105 -12.38 10.94 -4.61
C ASN A 105 -12.01 12.19 -3.80
N GLU A 106 -11.69 12.04 -2.50
CA GLU A 106 -11.28 13.15 -1.63
C GLU A 106 -10.00 13.85 -2.15
N VAL A 107 -9.03 13.09 -2.65
CA VAL A 107 -7.79 13.63 -3.21
C VAL A 107 -8.06 14.27 -4.57
N ARG A 108 -8.91 13.63 -5.39
CA ARG A 108 -9.37 14.17 -6.68
C ARG A 108 -10.05 15.52 -6.52
N GLU A 109 -11.01 15.64 -5.60
CA GLU A 109 -11.70 16.89 -5.29
C GLU A 109 -10.74 17.97 -4.78
N ARG A 110 -9.82 17.61 -3.88
CA ARG A 110 -8.84 18.55 -3.34
C ARG A 110 -7.88 19.10 -4.39
N TRP A 111 -7.57 18.31 -5.41
CA TRP A 111 -6.76 18.73 -6.55
C TRP A 111 -7.60 19.30 -7.69
N GLY A 112 -8.93 19.31 -7.57
CA GLY A 112 -9.85 19.81 -8.60
C GLY A 112 -9.87 18.95 -9.87
N TYR A 113 -9.40 17.70 -9.79
CA TYR A 113 -9.37 16.79 -10.93
C TYR A 113 -10.58 15.88 -10.91
N ASP A 114 -11.49 16.05 -11.87
CA ASP A 114 -12.55 15.08 -12.13
C ASP A 114 -12.35 14.46 -13.52
N PRO A 115 -11.95 13.17 -13.62
CA PRO A 115 -11.82 12.50 -14.91
C PRO A 115 -13.17 12.35 -15.62
N ALA A 116 -14.30 12.36 -14.89
CA ALA A 116 -15.63 12.30 -15.48
C ALA A 116 -16.09 13.64 -16.06
N ALA A 117 -15.59 14.77 -15.54
CA ALA A 117 -15.93 16.10 -16.06
C ALA A 117 -15.47 16.29 -17.52
N GLY A 118 -14.37 15.66 -17.93
CA GLY A 118 -13.91 15.67 -19.33
C GLY A 118 -14.81 14.88 -20.28
N VAL A 119 -15.56 13.90 -19.78
CA VAL A 119 -16.48 13.07 -20.58
C VAL A 119 -17.85 13.75 -20.72
N ALA A 120 -18.26 14.56 -19.74
CA ALA A 120 -19.58 15.21 -19.73
C ALA A 120 -19.75 16.26 -20.85
N ASP A 121 -18.68 16.93 -21.27
CA ASP A 121 -18.69 17.90 -22.38
C ASP A 121 -18.36 17.27 -23.75
N TYR A 122 -18.04 15.98 -23.79
CA TYR A 122 -17.93 15.26 -25.05
C TYR A 122 -19.34 15.03 -25.62
N LYS A 123 -19.83 16.02 -26.35
CA LYS A 123 -20.98 15.85 -27.24
C LYS A 123 -20.49 14.92 -28.35
N PRO A 124 -20.89 13.63 -28.39
CA PRO A 124 -20.42 12.74 -29.44
C PRO A 124 -20.71 13.42 -30.78
N PRO A 125 -19.74 13.49 -31.71
CA PRO A 125 -20.00 14.02 -33.04
C PRO A 125 -21.25 13.29 -33.54
N LYS A 126 -22.28 14.05 -33.93
CA LYS A 126 -23.56 13.48 -34.36
C LYS A 126 -23.24 12.42 -35.41
N GLU A 127 -23.32 11.15 -34.99
CA GLU A 127 -23.07 10.05 -35.90
C GLU A 127 -24.13 10.18 -37.00
N ASP A 128 -23.67 10.43 -38.22
CA ASP A 128 -24.51 10.38 -39.40
C ASP A 128 -25.01 8.93 -39.53
N LYS A 129 -26.19 8.66 -38.95
CA LYS A 129 -26.93 7.38 -39.03
C LYS A 129 -27.26 6.95 -40.46
N SER A 130 -26.79 7.69 -41.46
CA SER A 130 -26.94 7.45 -42.89
C SER A 130 -26.15 6.25 -43.42
N LEU A 131 -25.16 5.72 -42.70
CA LEU A 131 -24.25 4.69 -43.24
C LEU A 131 -24.47 3.26 -42.72
N LEU A 132 -25.16 3.08 -41.58
CA LEU A 132 -25.39 1.75 -40.98
C LEU A 132 -26.59 0.98 -41.55
N SER A 133 -27.48 1.64 -42.30
CA SER A 133 -28.65 0.99 -42.92
C SER A 133 -28.36 0.28 -44.25
N LYS A 134 -27.13 0.36 -44.78
CA LYS A 134 -26.76 -0.26 -46.08
C LYS A 134 -26.01 -1.59 -45.98
N LEU A 135 -25.75 -2.10 -44.78
CA LEU A 135 -24.93 -3.31 -44.57
C LEU A 135 -25.66 -4.43 -43.80
N ILE A 136 -26.99 -4.49 -43.86
CA ILE A 136 -27.72 -5.69 -43.43
C ILE A 136 -27.87 -6.61 -44.65
N PRO A 137 -27.01 -7.63 -44.82
CA PRO A 137 -27.25 -8.67 -45.80
C PRO A 137 -28.54 -9.42 -45.45
N LYS A 138 -29.32 -9.68 -46.50
CA LYS A 138 -30.55 -10.47 -46.46
C LYS A 138 -30.30 -11.81 -45.78
N LYS A 139 -31.02 -11.98 -44.68
CA LYS A 139 -31.37 -13.21 -43.98
C LYS A 139 -31.61 -14.37 -44.97
N GLU A 140 -30.69 -15.33 -45.01
CA GLU A 140 -30.95 -16.67 -45.50
C GLU A 140 -31.71 -17.42 -44.40
N GLU A 141 -32.84 -18.02 -44.78
CA GLU A 141 -33.65 -18.93 -43.98
C GLU A 141 -32.84 -20.19 -43.68
N GLU A 142 -32.22 -20.23 -42.50
CA GLU A 142 -31.58 -21.41 -41.94
C GLU A 142 -32.66 -22.30 -41.31
N GLU A 143 -32.75 -23.53 -41.81
CA GLU A 143 -33.68 -24.57 -41.37
C GLU A 143 -33.67 -24.76 -39.86
N LEU A 144 -34.87 -24.74 -39.26
CA LEU A 144 -35.11 -25.05 -37.85
C LEU A 144 -34.55 -26.45 -37.51
N PRO A 145 -33.52 -26.57 -36.64
CA PRO A 145 -33.12 -27.88 -36.14
C PRO A 145 -34.16 -28.40 -35.14
N ASP A 146 -34.48 -29.68 -35.23
CA ASP A 146 -35.43 -30.42 -34.38
C ASP A 146 -35.17 -30.18 -32.88
N PRO A 147 -36.19 -29.76 -32.08
CA PRO A 147 -36.03 -29.41 -30.66
C PRO A 147 -35.86 -30.62 -29.70
N SER A 148 -35.60 -31.83 -30.21
CA SER A 148 -35.74 -33.07 -29.43
C SER A 148 -34.46 -33.65 -28.84
N VAL A 149 -33.27 -33.07 -29.08
CA VAL A 149 -32.01 -33.61 -28.55
C VAL A 149 -31.08 -32.49 -28.07
N ALA A 150 -31.15 -32.11 -26.78
CA ALA A 150 -30.01 -31.70 -25.92
C ALA A 150 -30.41 -30.82 -24.72
N PRO A 151 -30.72 -31.42 -23.55
CA PRO A 151 -30.68 -30.71 -22.27
C PRO A 151 -29.55 -31.15 -21.31
N ALA A 152 -28.78 -32.20 -21.63
CA ALA A 152 -27.85 -32.80 -20.66
C ALA A 152 -26.56 -31.98 -20.41
N THR A 153 -26.04 -31.24 -21.40
CA THR A 153 -24.77 -30.51 -21.27
C THR A 153 -24.88 -29.23 -20.43
N LYS A 154 -26.03 -28.54 -20.46
CA LYS A 154 -26.24 -27.26 -19.74
C LYS A 154 -26.26 -27.39 -18.21
N ARG A 155 -26.47 -28.60 -17.68
CA ARG A 155 -26.45 -28.83 -16.22
C ARG A 155 -25.03 -28.80 -15.67
N ASN A 156 -24.07 -29.35 -16.41
CA ASN A 156 -22.66 -29.38 -16.02
C ASN A 156 -22.04 -27.97 -16.04
N GLU A 157 -22.39 -27.14 -17.04
CA GLU A 157 -21.90 -25.75 -17.12
C GLU A 157 -22.27 -24.91 -15.89
N ARG A 158 -23.50 -25.07 -15.36
CA ARG A 158 -23.95 -24.34 -14.18
C ARG A 158 -23.22 -24.80 -12.92
N GLU A 159 -22.95 -26.10 -12.80
CA GLU A 159 -22.22 -26.67 -11.67
C GLU A 159 -20.75 -26.20 -11.70
N ILE A 160 -20.10 -26.21 -12.86
CA ILE A 160 -18.73 -25.68 -13.04
C ILE A 160 -18.69 -24.19 -12.70
N ALA A 161 -19.64 -23.39 -13.21
CA ALA A 161 -19.71 -21.96 -12.92
C ALA A 161 -19.86 -21.67 -11.42
N GLN A 162 -20.66 -22.46 -10.69
CA GLN A 162 -20.79 -22.35 -9.23
C GLN A 162 -19.49 -22.71 -8.51
N GLN A 163 -18.82 -23.78 -8.92
CA GLN A 163 -17.53 -24.18 -8.32
C GLN A 163 -16.45 -23.11 -8.53
N VAL A 164 -16.35 -22.57 -9.74
CA VAL A 164 -15.43 -21.46 -10.06
C VAL A 164 -15.75 -20.23 -9.22
N ALA A 165 -17.02 -19.89 -9.04
CA ALA A 165 -17.42 -18.75 -8.20
C ALA A 165 -16.98 -18.93 -6.73
N VAL A 166 -17.16 -20.13 -6.17
CA VAL A 166 -16.73 -20.45 -4.80
C VAL A 166 -15.20 -20.38 -4.66
N LEU A 167 -14.45 -20.92 -5.63
CA LEU A 167 -12.99 -20.86 -5.62
C LEU A 167 -12.47 -19.42 -5.73
N ARG A 168 -13.07 -18.58 -6.60
CA ARG A 168 -12.73 -17.15 -6.71
C ARG A 168 -12.97 -16.41 -5.39
N GLN A 169 -14.10 -16.64 -4.74
CA GLN A 169 -14.37 -16.06 -3.42
C GLN A 169 -13.31 -16.46 -2.39
N ARG A 170 -12.85 -17.74 -2.41
CA ARG A 170 -11.78 -18.21 -1.54
C ARG A 170 -10.44 -17.56 -1.88
N MET A 171 -10.13 -17.37 -3.16
CA MET A 171 -8.93 -16.66 -3.62
C MET A 171 -8.92 -15.21 -3.15
N ASP A 172 -10.04 -14.49 -3.26
CA ASP A 172 -10.15 -13.09 -2.80
C ASP A 172 -9.95 -12.97 -1.28
N ALA A 173 -10.51 -13.90 -0.51
CA ALA A 173 -10.28 -13.98 0.93
C ALA A 173 -8.80 -14.24 1.26
N GLN A 174 -8.14 -15.13 0.52
CA GLN A 174 -6.71 -15.41 0.67
C GLN A 174 -5.84 -14.20 0.31
N LEU A 175 -6.13 -13.49 -0.78
CA LEU A 175 -5.43 -12.26 -1.15
C LEU A 175 -5.54 -11.19 -0.06
N THR A 176 -6.73 -11.05 0.52
CA THR A 176 -6.94 -10.11 1.65
C THR A 176 -6.06 -10.51 2.84
N GLY A 177 -6.03 -11.81 3.18
CA GLY A 177 -5.13 -12.33 4.22
C GLY A 177 -3.64 -12.08 3.93
N ILE A 178 -3.20 -12.32 2.69
CA ILE A 178 -1.82 -12.04 2.23
C ILE A 178 -1.48 -10.56 2.44
N ARG A 179 -2.34 -9.65 1.99
CA ARG A 179 -2.13 -8.20 2.16
C ARG A 179 -2.01 -7.79 3.63
N THR A 180 -2.83 -8.35 4.51
CA THR A 180 -2.71 -8.08 5.96
C THR A 180 -1.38 -8.56 6.53
N MET A 181 -0.93 -9.77 6.16
CA MET A 181 0.37 -10.29 6.60
C MET A 181 1.55 -9.49 6.05
N GLU A 182 1.46 -8.97 4.81
CA GLU A 182 2.48 -8.09 4.23
C GLU A 182 2.59 -6.76 4.99
N SER A 183 1.46 -6.15 5.35
CA SER A 183 1.41 -4.95 6.17
C SER A 183 2.03 -5.19 7.55
N ASP A 184 1.65 -6.29 8.22
CA ASP A 184 2.19 -6.65 9.54
C ASP A 184 3.70 -6.91 9.46
N LEU A 185 4.15 -7.65 8.44
CA LEU A 185 5.57 -7.92 8.21
C LEU A 185 6.36 -6.62 7.99
N ALA A 186 5.83 -5.69 7.20
CA ALA A 186 6.45 -4.39 6.96
C ALA A 186 6.56 -3.58 8.27
N GLN A 187 5.51 -3.54 9.09
CA GLN A 187 5.52 -2.85 10.38
C GLN A 187 6.54 -3.47 11.36
N GLN A 188 6.58 -4.79 11.47
CA GLN A 188 7.52 -5.50 12.35
C GLN A 188 8.97 -5.33 11.87
N SER A 189 9.19 -5.37 10.56
CA SER A 189 10.51 -5.13 9.98
C SER A 189 11.00 -3.72 10.28
N ARG A 190 10.17 -2.68 10.08
CA ARG A 190 10.50 -1.29 10.45
C ARG A 190 10.87 -1.16 11.92
N THR A 191 10.10 -1.80 12.80
CA THR A 191 10.35 -1.81 14.24
C THR A 191 11.70 -2.45 14.56
N LEU A 192 12.01 -3.60 13.96
CA LEU A 192 13.28 -4.30 14.13
C LEU A 192 14.47 -3.45 13.65
N TYR A 193 14.35 -2.78 12.49
CA TYR A 193 15.37 -1.87 11.97
C TYR A 193 15.61 -0.68 12.92
N ALA A 194 14.54 -0.07 13.43
CA ALA A 194 14.63 1.03 14.39
C ALA A 194 15.37 0.61 15.68
N LEU A 195 15.02 -0.55 16.25
CA LEU A 195 15.68 -1.09 17.44
C LEU A 195 17.17 -1.36 17.20
N ARG A 196 17.54 -1.94 16.05
CA ARG A 196 18.94 -2.21 15.68
C ARG A 196 19.74 -0.91 15.50
N SER A 197 19.15 0.09 14.86
CA SER A 197 19.76 1.42 14.70
C SER A 197 19.99 2.12 16.04
N GLN A 198 19.01 2.05 16.95
CA GLN A 198 19.15 2.56 18.32
C GLN A 198 20.27 1.84 19.08
N LEU A 199 20.32 0.51 19.01
CA LEU A 199 21.38 -0.27 19.65
C LEU A 199 22.77 0.10 19.10
N GLN A 200 22.90 0.28 17.79
CA GLN A 200 24.15 0.71 17.16
C GLN A 200 24.57 2.10 17.64
N THR A 201 23.61 3.04 17.74
CA THR A 201 23.85 4.38 18.27
C THR A 201 24.33 4.33 19.73
N ILE A 202 23.71 3.51 20.58
CA ILE A 202 24.14 3.36 21.98
C ILE A 202 25.54 2.76 22.06
N ARG A 203 25.85 1.73 21.25
CA ARG A 203 27.18 1.09 21.24
C ARG A 203 28.28 2.03 20.76
N THR A 204 28.03 2.83 19.71
CA THR A 204 28.99 3.85 19.24
C THR A 204 29.21 4.95 20.28
N GLN A 205 28.15 5.36 20.98
CA GLN A 205 28.29 6.31 22.08
C GLN A 205 29.03 5.72 23.29
N GLN A 206 28.87 4.42 23.57
CA GLN A 206 29.62 3.71 24.61
C GLN A 206 31.11 3.60 24.26
N SER A 207 31.45 3.25 23.01
CA SER A 207 32.86 3.11 22.60
C SER A 207 33.64 4.43 22.70
N ASN A 208 32.95 5.56 22.54
CA ASN A 208 33.55 6.89 22.67
C ASN A 208 33.73 7.32 24.14
N GLN A 209 33.12 6.63 25.10
CA GLN A 209 33.18 6.94 26.52
C GLN A 209 34.07 5.94 27.26
N ARG A 210 35.28 6.36 27.62
CA ARG A 210 36.26 5.52 28.35
C ARG A 210 35.87 5.21 29.80
N THR A 211 34.81 5.82 30.32
CA THR A 211 34.33 5.69 31.71
C THR A 211 33.11 4.78 31.78
N ASN A 212 33.27 3.54 32.27
CA ASN A 212 32.29 2.56 32.83
C ASN A 212 30.79 2.58 32.43
N GLY A 213 30.38 3.22 31.32
CA GLY A 213 29.01 3.21 30.79
C GLY A 213 27.93 3.94 31.59
N VAL A 214 28.27 4.58 32.72
CA VAL A 214 27.33 5.35 33.56
C VAL A 214 27.57 6.84 33.35
N ARG A 215 26.57 7.53 32.79
CA ARG A 215 26.60 8.98 32.61
C ARG A 215 25.42 9.62 33.31
N VAL A 216 25.68 10.73 33.99
CA VAL A 216 24.64 11.63 34.48
C VAL A 216 24.32 12.59 33.34
N GLU A 217 23.16 12.44 32.73
CA GLU A 217 22.67 13.36 31.70
C GLU A 217 21.69 14.33 32.35
N ARG A 218 21.86 15.62 32.06
CA ARG A 218 20.95 16.65 32.55
C ARG A 218 20.00 17.02 31.42
N ILE A 219 18.76 16.58 31.52
CA ILE A 219 17.71 16.84 30.53
C ILE A 219 16.66 17.72 31.22
N GLY A 220 16.44 18.93 30.71
CA GLY A 220 15.46 19.85 31.29
C GLY A 220 15.75 20.32 32.72
N GLY A 221 16.98 20.18 33.21
CA GLY A 221 17.38 20.56 34.57
C GLY A 221 17.46 19.40 35.56
N GLU A 222 16.79 18.27 35.28
CA GLU A 222 16.88 17.04 36.06
C GLU A 222 18.09 16.21 35.63
N THR A 223 18.84 15.72 36.62
CA THR A 223 19.98 14.81 36.40
C THR A 223 19.50 13.37 36.46
N SER A 224 19.49 12.69 35.32
CA SER A 224 19.19 11.27 35.18
C SER A 224 20.48 10.47 35.04
N VAL A 225 20.65 9.42 35.85
CA VAL A 225 21.74 8.46 35.70
C VAL A 225 21.32 7.43 34.67
N VAL A 226 21.82 7.56 33.44
CA VAL A 226 21.53 6.62 32.36
C VAL A 226 22.60 5.52 32.35
N ASN A 227 22.19 4.30 32.69
CA ASN A 227 23.03 3.12 32.51
C ASN A 227 22.87 2.59 31.09
N ARG A 228 23.74 3.05 30.19
CA ARG A 228 23.67 2.70 28.76
C ARG A 228 23.88 1.21 28.51
N SER A 229 24.61 0.52 29.39
CA SER A 229 24.80 -0.94 29.30
C SER A 229 23.48 -1.69 29.51
N GLN A 230 22.73 -1.31 30.55
CA GLN A 230 21.40 -1.87 30.79
C GLN A 230 20.43 -1.55 29.64
N GLN A 231 20.47 -0.32 29.11
CA GLN A 231 19.64 0.05 27.96
C GLN A 231 19.96 -0.78 26.70
N ALA A 232 21.26 -1.03 26.43
CA ALA A 232 21.68 -1.89 25.33
C ALA A 232 21.20 -3.34 25.51
N GLN A 233 21.30 -3.90 26.73
CA GLN A 233 20.79 -5.24 27.04
C GLN A 233 19.28 -5.36 26.85
N GLU A 234 18.51 -4.34 27.25
CA GLU A 234 17.07 -4.33 27.06
C GLU A 234 16.69 -4.26 25.56
N LEU A 235 17.40 -3.45 24.77
CA LEU A 235 17.21 -3.42 23.30
C LEU A 235 17.58 -4.75 22.65
N GLU A 236 18.67 -5.39 23.07
CA GLU A 236 19.04 -6.73 22.57
C GLU A 236 17.95 -7.76 22.87
N LYS A 237 17.36 -7.70 24.07
CA LYS A 237 16.24 -8.56 24.46
C LYS A 237 15.01 -8.32 23.58
N GLN A 238 14.68 -7.05 23.30
CA GLN A 238 13.58 -6.69 22.41
C GLN A 238 13.82 -7.18 20.97
N ILE A 239 15.04 -7.00 20.44
CA ILE A 239 15.43 -7.50 19.12
C ILE A 239 15.27 -9.02 19.05
N ARG A 240 15.80 -9.75 20.04
CA ARG A 240 15.66 -11.23 20.12
C ARG A 240 14.21 -11.69 20.19
N ALA A 241 13.32 -10.90 20.78
CA ALA A 241 11.90 -11.20 20.83
C ALA A 241 11.18 -10.92 19.49
N ALA A 242 11.60 -9.88 18.74
CA ALA A 242 10.99 -9.48 17.47
C ALA A 242 11.44 -10.33 16.27
N GLU A 243 12.70 -10.79 16.25
CA GLU A 243 13.25 -11.64 15.17
C GLU A 243 12.41 -12.88 14.83
N PRO A 244 11.97 -13.72 15.80
CA PRO A 244 11.15 -14.89 15.47
C PRO A 244 9.78 -14.52 14.92
N LEU A 245 9.20 -13.36 15.29
CA LEU A 245 7.91 -12.92 14.76
C LEU A 245 8.01 -12.57 13.27
N VAL A 246 9.05 -11.84 12.86
CA VAL A 246 9.32 -11.54 11.45
C VAL A 246 9.54 -12.83 10.65
N ALA A 247 10.30 -13.78 11.19
CA ALA A 247 10.54 -15.07 10.54
C ALA A 247 9.23 -15.89 10.39
N GLN A 248 8.40 -15.94 11.44
CA GLN A 248 7.10 -16.60 11.42
C GLN A 248 6.16 -15.99 10.39
N LEU A 249 6.01 -14.66 10.36
CA LEU A 249 5.19 -13.96 9.37
C LEU A 249 5.69 -14.18 7.94
N THR A 250 7.00 -14.17 7.73
CA THR A 250 7.60 -14.45 6.41
C THR A 250 7.25 -15.86 5.92
N ASN A 251 7.37 -16.86 6.80
CA ASN A 251 7.02 -18.24 6.47
C ASN A 251 5.52 -18.41 6.20
N ALA A 252 4.67 -17.79 7.03
CA ALA A 252 3.22 -17.81 6.85
C ALA A 252 2.80 -17.16 5.52
N LEU A 253 3.39 -16.01 5.18
CA LEU A 253 3.17 -15.33 3.90
C LEU A 253 3.54 -16.22 2.71
N ASN A 254 4.69 -16.88 2.76
CA ASN A 254 5.13 -17.78 1.70
C ASN A 254 4.18 -18.98 1.55
N SER A 255 3.71 -19.57 2.66
CA SER A 255 2.72 -20.65 2.64
C SER A 255 1.41 -20.19 2.01
N ALA A 256 0.88 -19.03 2.42
CA ALA A 256 -0.36 -18.49 1.89
C ALA A 256 -0.28 -18.19 0.38
N ARG A 257 0.86 -17.65 -0.09
CA ARG A 257 1.12 -17.45 -1.52
C ARG A 257 1.12 -18.77 -2.31
N GLN A 258 1.70 -19.83 -1.75
CA GLN A 258 1.65 -21.16 -2.38
C GLN A 258 0.22 -21.72 -2.43
N GLU A 259 -0.57 -21.53 -1.38
CA GLU A 259 -1.99 -21.94 -1.38
C GLU A 259 -2.81 -21.18 -2.42
N TYR A 260 -2.60 -19.86 -2.52
CA TYR A 260 -3.23 -19.04 -3.56
C TYR A 260 -2.91 -19.54 -4.97
N GLN A 261 -1.64 -19.86 -5.24
CA GLN A 261 -1.22 -20.41 -6.53
C GLN A 261 -1.88 -21.76 -6.86
N LYS A 262 -2.07 -22.61 -5.84
CA LYS A 262 -2.80 -23.89 -6.01
C LYS A 262 -4.26 -23.65 -6.37
N LEU A 263 -4.95 -22.76 -5.65
CA LEU A 263 -6.34 -22.40 -5.96
C LEU A 263 -6.49 -21.81 -7.36
N GLN A 264 -5.54 -20.98 -7.79
CA GLN A 264 -5.52 -20.45 -9.15
C GLN A 264 -5.41 -21.59 -10.19
N GLY A 265 -4.53 -22.55 -9.95
CA GLY A 265 -4.39 -23.73 -10.82
C GLY A 265 -5.66 -24.60 -10.88
N GLU A 266 -6.38 -24.74 -9.76
CA GLU A 266 -7.68 -25.44 -9.72
C GLU A 266 -8.75 -24.72 -10.55
N VAL A 267 -8.81 -23.39 -10.47
CA VAL A 267 -9.72 -22.58 -11.30
C VAL A 267 -9.39 -22.72 -12.78
N ASP A 268 -8.11 -22.63 -13.14
CA ASP A 268 -7.66 -22.77 -14.53
C ASP A 268 -7.93 -24.17 -15.10
N ALA A 269 -7.87 -25.22 -14.26
CA ALA A 269 -8.22 -26.58 -14.66
C ALA A 269 -9.71 -26.71 -14.95
N LEU A 270 -10.59 -26.20 -14.07
CA LEU A 270 -12.04 -26.23 -14.26
C LEU A 270 -12.52 -25.43 -15.48
N LEU A 271 -11.80 -24.38 -15.88
CA LEU A 271 -12.14 -23.59 -17.06
C LEU A 271 -11.68 -24.22 -18.39
N ARG A 272 -10.84 -25.26 -18.34
CA ARG A 272 -10.37 -25.99 -19.53
C ARG A 272 -11.21 -27.23 -19.86
N GLU A 273 -11.97 -27.73 -18.90
CA GLU A 273 -12.95 -28.82 -19.07
C GLU A 273 -14.21 -28.35 -19.81
#